data_AF-A0A246Q767-F1
#
_entry.id   AF-A0A246Q767-F1
#
_cell.length_a   1.000
_cell.length_b   1.000
_cell.length_c   1.000
_cell.angle_alpha   90.00
_cell.angle_beta   90.00
_cell.angle_gamma   90.00
#
_symmetry.space_group_name_H-M   'P 1'
#
loop_
_entity.id
_entity.type
_entity.pdbx_description
1 polymer ?
#
loop_
_entity_poly.entity_id
_entity_poly.type
_entity_poly.pdbx_seq_one_letter_code
_entity_poly.pdbx_strand_id
1 'polypeptide(L)'
;MKTITVEALFGKLTAQTSLISSLIRVLPLDALRTLEAELMREAQKAKVYLVGQAVSAEVLENHDQQTAANLALVREVCTQKEYQRPSDNGGG
;
A
#
# COMPACT_ATOMS: atom_id res chain seq x y z
N MET A 1 -14.63 -10.37 24.17
CA MET A 1 -14.00 -9.80 22.95
C MET A 1 -12.88 -8.87 23.39
N LYS A 2 -11.64 -9.05 22.92
CA LYS A 2 -10.55 -8.10 23.23
C LYS A 2 -10.83 -6.81 22.46
N THR A 3 -10.98 -5.69 23.17
CA THR A 3 -11.02 -4.36 22.59
C THR A 3 -9.70 -4.09 21.87
N ILE A 4 -9.76 -3.98 20.55
CA ILE A 4 -8.60 -3.58 19.75
C ILE A 4 -8.46 -2.07 19.97
N THR A 5 -7.36 -1.64 20.58
CA THR A 5 -7.09 -0.21 20.77
C THR A 5 -6.61 0.42 19.47
N VAL A 6 -6.80 1.73 19.34
CA VAL A 6 -6.33 2.51 18.19
C VAL A 6 -4.81 2.40 18.03
N GLU A 7 -4.04 2.35 19.13
CA GLU A 7 -2.58 2.12 19.04
C GLU A 7 -2.25 0.70 18.55
N ALA A 8 -3.04 -0.31 18.92
CA ALA A 8 -2.86 -1.66 18.42
C ALA A 8 -3.21 -1.79 16.92
N LEU A 9 -4.12 -0.95 16.41
CA LEU A 9 -4.36 -0.81 14.97
C LEU A 9 -3.17 -0.12 14.28
N PHE A 10 -2.68 0.98 14.84
CA PHE A 10 -1.50 1.68 14.30
C PHE A 10 -0.24 0.82 14.27
N GLY A 11 0.05 0.07 15.34
CA GLY A 11 1.20 -0.84 15.36
C GLY A 11 1.10 -1.96 14.31
N LYS A 12 -0.12 -2.46 14.04
CA LYS A 12 -0.36 -3.43 12.96
C LYS A 12 -0.19 -2.80 11.57
N LEU A 13 -0.62 -1.55 11.40
CA LEU A 13 -0.47 -0.81 10.15
C LEU A 13 1.00 -0.50 9.83
N THR A 14 1.80 -0.10 10.81
CA THR A 14 3.25 0.11 10.64
C THR A 14 4.00 -1.19 10.31
N ALA A 15 3.61 -2.30 10.96
CA ALA A 15 4.15 -3.63 10.65
C ALA A 15 3.79 -4.05 9.21
N GLN A 16 2.60 -3.71 8.73
CA GLN A 16 2.21 -3.92 7.33
C GLN A 16 3.07 -3.09 6.36
N THR A 17 3.41 -1.84 6.67
CA THR A 17 4.29 -1.02 5.82
C THR A 17 5.70 -1.63 5.66
N SER A 18 6.29 -2.17 6.75
CA SER A 18 7.60 -2.84 6.68
C SER A 18 7.56 -4.15 5.87
N LEU A 19 6.46 -4.90 6.02
CA LEU A 19 6.22 -6.13 5.26
C LEU A 19 6.01 -5.83 3.77
N ILE A 20 5.20 -4.80 3.45
CA ILE A 20 4.98 -4.33 2.08
C ILE A 20 6.32 -3.95 1.44
N SER A 21 7.14 -3.13 2.11
CA SER A 21 8.45 -2.71 1.59
C SER A 21 9.39 -3.88 1.25
N SER A 22 9.32 -4.96 2.01
CA SER A 22 10.10 -6.17 1.76
C SER A 22 9.54 -7.01 0.60
N LEU A 23 8.21 -7.17 0.54
CA LEU A 23 7.54 -8.00 -0.46
C LEU A 23 7.54 -7.35 -1.86
N ILE A 24 7.37 -6.04 -1.97
CA ILE A 24 7.27 -5.36 -3.28
C ILE A 24 8.54 -5.52 -4.12
N ARG A 25 9.72 -5.62 -3.49
CA ARG A 25 11.01 -5.74 -4.20
C ARG A 25 11.11 -7.06 -4.97
N VAL A 26 10.52 -8.13 -4.45
CA VAL A 26 10.61 -9.48 -5.04
C VAL A 26 9.47 -9.80 -6.00
N LEU A 27 8.38 -9.03 -6.00
CA LEU A 27 7.25 -9.26 -6.89
C LEU A 27 7.59 -8.93 -8.37
N PRO A 28 7.02 -9.66 -9.33
CA PRO A 28 7.07 -9.28 -10.74
C PRO A 28 6.23 -8.02 -10.99
N LEU A 29 6.55 -7.28 -12.05
CA LEU A 29 5.92 -5.98 -12.36
C LEU A 29 4.39 -6.07 -12.47
N ASP A 30 3.86 -7.10 -13.11
CA ASP A 30 2.41 -7.27 -13.25
C ASP A 30 1.72 -7.49 -11.90
N ALA A 31 2.35 -8.25 -10.99
CA ALA A 31 1.84 -8.43 -9.64
C ALA A 31 1.90 -7.14 -8.81
N LEU A 32 2.90 -6.27 -9.06
CA LEU A 32 2.97 -4.95 -8.41
C LEU A 32 1.86 -4.01 -8.89
N ARG A 33 1.55 -4.03 -10.19
CA ARG A 33 0.41 -3.26 -10.74
C ARG A 33 -0.93 -3.75 -10.20
N THR A 34 -1.10 -5.07 -10.07
CA THR A 34 -2.27 -5.64 -9.39
C THR A 34 -2.34 -5.19 -7.93
N LEU A 35 -1.22 -5.27 -7.20
CA LEU A 35 -1.14 -4.83 -5.81
C LEU A 35 -1.47 -3.35 -5.64
N GLU A 36 -0.99 -2.48 -6.53
CA GLU A 36 -1.34 -1.05 -6.51
C GLU A 36 -2.86 -0.85 -6.65
N ALA A 37 -3.48 -1.52 -7.63
CA ALA A 37 -4.92 -1.43 -7.86
C ALA A 37 -5.73 -1.97 -6.67
N GLU A 38 -5.29 -3.05 -6.04
CA GLU A 38 -5.92 -3.60 -4.84
C GLU A 38 -5.78 -2.68 -3.63
N LEU A 39 -4.60 -2.10 -3.41
CA LEU A 39 -4.38 -1.13 -2.33
C LEU A 39 -5.28 0.10 -2.49
N MET A 40 -5.43 0.63 -3.71
CA MET A 40 -6.36 1.74 -3.98
C MET A 40 -7.81 1.34 -3.69
N ARG A 41 -8.24 0.13 -4.09
CA ARG A 41 -9.59 -0.37 -3.86
C ARG A 41 -9.87 -0.55 -2.36
N GLU A 42 -8.95 -1.14 -1.63
CA GLU A 42 -9.09 -1.34 -0.18
C GLU A 42 -9.03 -0.03 0.59
N ALA A 43 -8.18 0.91 0.22
CA ALA A 43 -8.16 2.25 0.81
C ALA A 43 -9.49 2.99 0.61
N GLN A 44 -10.11 2.89 -0.57
CA GLN A 44 -11.42 3.48 -0.81
C GLN A 44 -12.51 2.84 0.06
N LYS A 45 -12.50 1.51 0.20
CA LYS A 45 -13.45 0.80 1.08
C LYS A 45 -13.25 1.18 2.54
N ALA A 46 -12.00 1.22 3.01
CA ALA A 46 -11.66 1.61 4.37
C ALA A 46 -12.08 3.05 4.66
N LYS A 47 -11.86 3.98 3.73
CA LYS A 47 -12.33 5.37 3.84
C LYS A 47 -13.86 5.46 3.95
N VAL A 48 -14.60 4.75 3.09
CA VAL A 48 -16.07 4.71 3.17
C VAL A 48 -16.54 4.14 4.51
N TYR A 49 -15.90 3.08 4.99
CA TYR A 49 -16.21 2.48 6.28
C TYR A 49 -15.92 3.43 7.45
N LEU A 50 -14.75 4.06 7.48
CA LEU A 50 -14.35 5.00 8.54
C LEU A 50 -15.27 6.23 8.59
N VAL A 51 -15.64 6.79 7.43
CA VAL A 51 -16.63 7.87 7.35
C VAL A 51 -17.99 7.41 7.88
N GLY A 52 -18.44 6.19 7.53
CA GLY A 52 -19.68 5.61 8.04
C GLY A 52 -19.67 5.32 9.54
N GLN A 53 -18.50 5.18 10.17
CA GLN A 53 -18.32 5.01 11.61
C GLN A 53 -18.19 6.35 12.36
N ALA A 54 -18.29 7.49 11.68
CA ALA A 54 -18.12 8.83 12.26
C ALA A 54 -16.80 8.97 13.07
N VAL A 55 -15.72 8.35 12.60
CA VAL A 55 -14.41 8.48 13.25
C VAL A 55 -13.89 9.92 13.17
N SER A 56 -12.96 10.27 14.07
CA SER A 56 -12.38 11.61 14.12
C SER A 56 -11.61 11.97 12.83
N ALA A 57 -11.54 13.27 12.52
CA ALA A 57 -10.80 13.77 11.36
C ALA A 57 -9.32 13.35 11.40
N GLU A 58 -8.72 13.30 12.59
CA GLU A 58 -7.34 12.85 12.80
C GLU A 58 -7.12 11.39 12.36
N VAL A 59 -8.08 10.50 12.65
CA VAL A 59 -8.01 9.09 12.23
C VAL A 59 -8.12 8.96 10.71
N LEU A 60 -8.99 9.76 10.08
CA LEU A 60 -9.13 9.80 8.61
C LEU A 60 -7.85 10.33 7.95
N GLU A 61 -7.27 11.40 8.49
CA GLU A 61 -6.04 11.99 7.95
C GLU A 61 -4.85 11.02 8.08
N ASN A 62 -4.70 10.35 9.23
CA ASN A 62 -3.64 9.37 9.42
C ASN A 62 -3.81 8.16 8.48
N HIS A 63 -5.05 7.66 8.31
CA HIS A 63 -5.34 6.61 7.33
C HIS A 63 -4.95 7.04 5.90
N ASP A 64 -5.30 8.26 5.49
CA ASP A 64 -4.99 8.78 4.16
C ASP A 64 -3.47 8.95 3.97
N GLN A 65 -2.75 9.44 4.98
CA GLN A 65 -1.28 9.53 4.97
C GLN A 65 -0.61 8.16 4.83
N GLN A 66 -1.05 7.16 5.59
CA GLN A 66 -0.49 5.81 5.53
C GLN A 66 -0.78 5.12 4.20
N THR A 67 -1.99 5.29 3.67
CA THR A 67 -2.36 4.81 2.34
C THR A 67 -1.44 5.42 1.27
N ALA A 68 -1.25 6.74 1.32
CA ALA A 68 -0.39 7.44 0.38
C ALA A 68 1.06 6.95 0.44
N ALA A 69 1.60 6.73 1.65
CA ALA A 69 2.95 6.20 1.82
C ALA A 69 3.12 4.79 1.24
N ASN A 70 2.16 3.89 1.49
CA ASN A 70 2.21 2.53 0.95
C ASN A 70 2.10 2.51 -0.58
N LEU A 71 1.23 3.34 -1.16
CA LEU A 71 1.11 3.47 -2.62
C LEU A 71 2.37 4.07 -3.26
N ALA A 72 3.00 5.05 -2.61
CA ALA A 72 4.24 5.64 -3.10
C ALA A 72 5.37 4.61 -3.20
N LEU A 73 5.52 3.75 -2.18
CA LEU A 73 6.51 2.67 -2.18
C LEU A 73 6.28 1.67 -3.33
N VAL A 74 5.03 1.25 -3.55
CA VAL A 74 4.69 0.33 -4.65
C VAL A 74 5.03 0.97 -6.00
N ARG A 75 4.62 2.23 -6.21
CA ARG A 75 4.89 2.98 -7.45
C ARG A 75 6.38 3.14 -7.72
N GLU A 76 7.16 3.48 -6.69
CA GLU A 76 8.61 3.61 -6.81
C GLU A 76 9.24 2.30 -7.32
N VAL A 77 8.82 1.16 -6.76
CA VAL A 77 9.35 -0.15 -7.16
C VAL A 77 8.84 -0.58 -8.55
N CYS A 78 7.58 -0.27 -8.90
CA CYS A 78 7.08 -0.42 -10.27
C CYS A 78 7.97 0.32 -11.27
N THR A 79 8.20 1.61 -11.02
CA THR A 79 9.01 2.47 -11.86
C THR A 79 10.45 1.94 -11.98
N GLN A 80 11.08 1.53 -10.87
CA GLN A 80 12.41 0.93 -10.91
C GLN A 80 12.46 -0.34 -11.79
N LYS A 81 11.45 -1.21 -11.69
CA LYS A 81 11.38 -2.45 -12.50
C LYS A 81 11.06 -2.19 -13.96
N GLU A 82 10.28 -1.15 -14.26
CA GLU A 82 10.03 -0.71 -15.63
C GLU A 82 11.31 -0.22 -16.30
N TYR A 83 12.16 0.52 -15.58
CA TYR A 83 13.47 0.95 -16.07
C TYR A 83 14.50 -0.17 -16.17
N GLN A 84 14.37 -1.22 -15.34
CA GLN A 84 15.24 -2.39 -15.35
C GLN A 84 14.82 -3.48 -16.33
N ARG A 85 13.70 -3.32 -17.06
CA ARG A 85 13.37 -4.25 -18.15
C ARG A 85 14.59 -4.30 -19.07
N PRO A 86 15.19 -5.49 -19.30
CA PRO A 86 16.25 -5.58 -20.28
C PRO A 86 15.68 -5.02 -21.58
N SER A 87 16.39 -4.08 -22.20
CA SER A 87 16.15 -3.81 -23.61
C SER A 87 16.25 -5.16 -24.30
N ASP A 88 15.13 -5.68 -24.80
CA ASP A 88 15.10 -6.72 -25.82
C ASP A 88 15.74 -6.11 -27.09
N ASN A 89 17.03 -5.84 -27.02
CA ASN A 89 17.90 -5.76 -28.17
C ASN A 89 18.31 -7.21 -28.45
N GLY A 90 17.34 -8.01 -28.89
CA GLY A 90 17.59 -9.26 -29.60
C GLY A 90 18.23 -8.91 -30.94
N GLY A 91 19.55 -8.67 -30.91
CA GLY A 91 20.40 -8.75 -32.09
C GLY A 91 20.74 -10.20 -32.38
N GLY A 92 20.68 -10.58 -33.64
CA GLY A 92 21.05 -11.90 -34.17
C GLY A 92 20.30 -12.22 -35.45
#